data_AF-A0A7Y6PI43-F1
#
_entry.id   AF-A0A7Y6PI43-F1
#
_cell.length_a   1.000
_cell.length_b   1.000
_cell.length_c   1.000
_cell.angle_alpha   90.00
_cell.angle_beta   90.00
_cell.angle_gamma   90.00
#
_symmetry.space_group_name_H-M   'P 1'
#
loop_
_entity.id
_entity.type
_entity.pdbx_description
1 polymer ?
#
loop_
_entity_poly.entity_id
_entity_poly.type
_entity_poly.pdbx_seq_one_letter_code
_entity_poly.pdbx_strand_id
1 'polypeptide(L)' 'MHAPKKPKGKELITAEKQENRRISGIRIKVEHAIGGMKKCRIVKERFRCHKFGFEDMVILIACGLHNFRITNK' A
#
# COMPACT_ATOMS: atom_id res chain seq x y z
N MET A 1 -3.79 -8.22 7.64
CA MET A 1 -3.74 -7.95 9.10
C MET A 1 -4.59 -6.72 9.37
N HIS A 2 -5.58 -6.82 10.27
CA HIS A 2 -6.50 -5.71 10.56
C HIS A 2 -6.20 -5.17 11.95
N ALA A 3 -6.01 -3.86 12.07
CA ALA A 3 -5.81 -3.21 13.36
C ALA A 3 -7.11 -3.35 14.19
N PRO A 4 -7.06 -3.87 15.43
CA PRO A 4 -8.22 -3.92 16.30
C PRO A 4 -8.82 -2.52 16.50
N LYS A 5 -10.13 -2.41 16.27
CA LYS A 5 -10.89 -1.17 16.45
C LYS A 5 -11.10 -0.92 17.94
N LYS A 6 -11.07 0.36 18.34
CA LYS A 6 -11.47 0.77 19.69
C LYS A 6 -12.89 0.25 20.00
N PRO A 7 -13.10 -0.44 21.13
CA PRO A 7 -14.44 -0.77 21.59
C PRO A 7 -15.22 0.53 21.91
N LYS A 8 -16.54 0.54 21.66
CA LYS A 8 -17.37 1.71 21.99
C LYS A 8 -17.33 1.98 23.49
N GLY A 9 -16.96 3.22 23.87
CA GLY A 9 -16.90 3.67 25.27
C GLY A 9 -15.72 3.16 26.09
N LYS A 10 -14.72 2.49 25.50
CA LYS A 10 -13.54 1.99 26.21
C LYS A 10 -12.23 2.36 25.50
N GLU A 11 -11.16 2.48 26.27
CA GLU A 11 -9.83 2.65 25.71
C GLU A 11 -9.24 1.34 25.18
N LEU A 12 -8.31 1.45 24.22
CA LEU A 12 -7.44 0.33 23.84
C LEU A 12 -6.48 0.04 24.97
N ILE A 13 -6.27 -1.25 25.24
CA ILE A 13 -5.25 -1.71 26.17
C ILE A 13 -3.87 -1.35 25.61
N THR A 14 -2.88 -1.11 26.48
CA THR A 14 -1.52 -0.72 26.08
C THR A 14 -0.91 -1.66 25.04
N ALA A 15 -1.14 -2.98 25.15
CA ALA A 15 -0.71 -3.97 24.18
C ALA A 15 -1.35 -3.77 22.79
N GLU A 16 -2.66 -3.47 22.73
CA GLU A 16 -3.35 -3.19 21.47
C GLU A 16 -2.89 -1.86 20.85
N LYS A 17 -2.60 -0.84 21.68
CA LYS A 17 -1.99 0.42 21.22
C LYS A 17 -0.62 0.17 20.59
N GLN A 18 0.21 -0.67 21.23
CA GLN A 18 1.54 -1.06 20.71
C GLN A 18 1.43 -1.77 19.36
N GLU A 19 0.51 -2.73 19.25
CA GLU A 19 0.30 -3.49 18.01
C GLU A 19 -0.26 -2.61 16.89
N ASN A 20 -1.21 -1.73 17.20
CA ASN A 20 -1.73 -0.75 16.26
C ASN A 20 -0.62 0.20 15.75
N ARG A 21 0.33 0.57 16.62
CA ARG A 21 1.49 1.39 16.22
C ARG A 21 2.41 0.64 15.25
N ARG A 22 2.66 -0.65 15.50
CA ARG A 22 3.45 -1.52 14.63
C ARG A 22 2.80 -1.69 13.25
N ILE A 23 1.50 -2.04 13.22
CA ILE A 23 0.73 -2.18 11.99
C ILE A 23 0.71 -0.86 11.20
N SER A 24 0.46 0.26 11.89
CA SER A 24 0.42 1.57 11.25
C SER A 24 1.77 1.96 10.64
N GLY A 25 2.88 1.65 11.31
CA GLY A 25 4.24 1.88 10.78
C GLY A 25 4.51 1.14 9.48
N ILE A 26 4.04 -0.11 9.36
CA ILE A 26 4.11 -0.88 8.10
C ILE A 26 3.20 -0.26 7.04
N ARG A 27 1.98 0.10 7.42
CA ARG A 27 0.98 0.65 6.49
C ARG A 27 1.46 1.95 5.84
N ILE A 28 2.10 2.83 6.60
CA ILE A 28 2.67 4.09 6.07
C ILE A 28 3.68 3.80 4.96
N LYS A 29 4.58 2.82 5.14
CA LYS A 29 5.56 2.44 4.11
C LYS A 29 4.89 1.90 2.85
N VAL A 30 3.89 1.03 3.03
CA VAL A 30 3.10 0.45 1.93
C VAL A 30 2.32 1.53 1.16
N GLU A 31 1.66 2.45 1.87
CA GLU A 31 0.92 3.57 1.27
C GLU A 31 1.85 4.47 0.46
N HIS A 32 3.06 4.77 0.97
CA HIS A 32 4.07 5.51 0.21
C HIS A 32 4.51 4.78 -1.05
N ALA A 33 4.74 3.46 -0.98
CA ALA A 33 5.12 2.67 -2.15
C ALA A 33 4.01 2.65 -3.21
N ILE A 34 2.76 2.45 -2.79
CA ILE A 34 1.58 2.51 -3.68
C ILE A 34 1.43 3.91 -4.29
N GLY A 35 1.56 4.97 -3.49
CA GLY A 35 1.54 6.35 -3.98
C GLY A 35 2.67 6.63 -4.98
N GLY A 36 3.85 6.08 -4.73
CA GLY A 36 5.02 6.17 -5.61
C GLY A 36 4.85 5.44 -6.94
N MET A 37 4.18 4.29 -6.93
CA MET A 37 3.83 3.49 -8.11
C MET A 37 2.77 4.19 -8.98
N LYS A 38 1.80 4.88 -8.37
CA LYS A 38 0.75 5.66 -9.08
C LYS A 38 1.27 6.80 -9.95
N LYS A 39 2.58 7.12 -9.91
CA LYS A 39 3.22 7.98 -10.91
C LYS A 39 3.14 7.37 -12.31
N CYS A 40 3.14 6.04 -12.43
CA CYS A 40 2.73 5.35 -13.64
C CYS A 40 1.22 5.55 -13.82
N ARG A 41 0.82 6.51 -14.67
CA ARG A 41 -0.59 6.90 -14.86
C ARG A 41 -1.52 5.72 -15.17
N ILE A 42 -1.01 4.71 -15.87
CA ILE A 42 -1.72 3.46 -16.19
C ILE A 42 -2.25 2.71 -14.95
N VAL A 43 -1.62 2.88 -13.77
CA VAL A 43 -2.03 2.30 -12.48
C VAL A 43 -3.00 3.20 -11.71
N LYS A 44 -3.06 4.50 -12.04
CA LYS A 44 -3.91 5.49 -11.36
C LYS A 44 -5.22 5.75 -12.11
N GLU A 45 -5.15 5.79 -13.43
CA GLU A 45 -6.26 6.16 -14.31
C GLU A 45 -7.11 4.93 -14.67
N ARG A 46 -8.26 5.17 -15.31
CA ARG A 46 -9.16 4.10 -15.72
C ARG A 46 -8.47 3.21 -16.77
N PHE A 47 -8.14 2.00 -16.36
CA PHE A 47 -7.58 0.99 -17.23
C PHE A 47 -8.67 0.30 -18.05
N ARG A 48 -8.51 0.24 -19.37
CA ARG A 48 -9.51 -0.30 -20.32
C ARG A 48 -9.12 -1.65 -20.93
N CYS A 49 -7.92 -2.15 -20.64
CA CYS A 49 -7.48 -3.44 -21.16
C CYS A 49 -8.00 -4.56 -20.26
N HIS A 50 -8.84 -5.43 -20.82
CA HIS A 50 -9.45 -6.57 -20.12
C HIS A 50 -8.80 -7.91 -20.49
N LYS A 51 -7.59 -7.88 -21.05
CA LYS A 51 -6.84 -9.10 -21.34
C LYS A 51 -6.44 -9.77 -20.03
N PHE A 52 -6.69 -11.06 -19.93
CA PHE A 52 -6.34 -11.85 -18.75
C PHE A 52 -4.85 -11.69 -18.39
N GLY A 53 -4.56 -11.44 -17.12
CA GLY A 53 -3.20 -11.25 -16.58
C GLY A 53 -2.50 -9.94 -16.97
N PHE A 54 -3.13 -9.08 -17.78
CA PHE A 54 -2.50 -7.83 -18.20
C PHE A 54 -2.45 -6.79 -17.06
N GLU A 55 -3.41 -6.81 -16.14
CA GLU A 55 -3.39 -5.98 -14.93
C GLU A 55 -2.22 -6.34 -14.00
N ASP A 56 -1.97 -7.63 -13.78
CA ASP A 56 -0.84 -8.10 -12.97
C ASP A 56 0.50 -7.72 -13.58
N MET A 57 0.63 -7.88 -14.91
CA MET A 57 1.82 -7.44 -15.65
C MET A 57 2.07 -5.94 -15.50
N VAL A 58 1.03 -5.12 -15.63
CA VAL A 58 1.13 -3.67 -15.47
C VAL A 58 1.56 -3.28 -14.06
N ILE A 59 0.98 -3.91 -13.03
CA ILE A 59 1.35 -3.67 -11.63
C ILE A 59 2.80 -4.09 -11.39
N LEU A 60 3.23 -5.26 -11.88
CA LEU A 60 4.60 -5.75 -11.70
C LEU A 60 5.63 -4.80 -12.33
N ILE A 61 5.37 -4.32 -13.54
CA ILE A 61 6.22 -3.34 -14.23
C ILE A 61 6.26 -2.02 -13.44
N ALA A 62 5.11 -1.52 -12.99
CA ALA A 62 5.04 -0.27 -12.25
C ALA A 62 5.77 -0.35 -10.90
N CYS A 63 5.69 -1.49 -10.21
CA CYS A 63 6.50 -1.80 -9.02
C CYS A 63 8.00 -1.76 -9.35
N GLY A 64 8.43 -2.43 -10.43
CA GLY A 64 9.83 -2.45 -10.87
C GLY A 64 10.35 -1.04 -11.17
N LEU A 65 9.59 -0.24 -11.90
CA LEU A 65 9.93 1.16 -12.21
C LEU A 65 9.99 2.03 -10.95
N HIS A 66 9.06 1.83 -10.02
CA HIS A 66 9.09 2.55 -8.74
C HIS A 66 10.36 2.22 -7.95
N ASN A 67 10.69 0.94 -7.84
CA ASN A 67 11.88 0.43 -7.13
C ASN A 67 13.16 0.98 -7.78
N PHE A 68 13.28 0.87 -9.09
CA PHE A 68 14.41 1.43 -9.84
C PHE A 68 14.60 2.93 -9.55
N ARG A 69 13.50 3.71 -9.56
CA ARG A 69 13.56 5.16 -9.29
C ARG A 69 14.01 5.49 -7.86
N ILE A 70 13.64 4.70 -6.85
CA ILE A 70 14.03 4.99 -5.46
C ILE A 70 15.45 4.51 -5.14
N THR A 71 15.94 3.49 -5.85
CA THR A 71 17.29 2.96 -5.68
C THR A 71 18.34 3.78 -6.43
N ASN A 72 17.99 4.44 -7.54
CA ASN A 72 18.89 5.30 -8.32
C ASN A 72 18.79 6.79 -7.93
N LYS A 73 18.49 7.07 -6.66
CA LYS A 73 18.55 8.40 -6.06
C LYS A 73 19.79 8.50 -5.18
#